data_AF-A0A438H4J5-F1
#
_entry.id   AF-A0A438H4J5-F1
#
_cell.length_a   1.000
_cell.length_b   1.000
_cell.length_c   1.000
_cell.angle_alpha   90.00
_cell.angle_beta   90.00
_cell.angle_gamma   90.00
#
_symmetry.space_group_name_H-M   'P 1'
#
loop_
_entity.id
_entity.type
_entity.pdbx_description
1 polymer ?
#
loop_
_entity_poly.entity_id
_entity_poly.type
_entity_poly.pdbx_seq_one_letter_code
_entity_poly.pdbx_strand_id
1 'polypeptide(L)'
;MEETNNDDDEVAEALQPHPNLKSLCIASYQVREWPKWMIEPSLLQLTHLYLSSCIECQCLPPLGELPLLESLKIYCIPEVKYVGGEFLGSSSAIAFPRLKHLSFKIMSKWENWEVKEEGRKVMPCLLSLEITRSPKLAAVPNLMLQRKPPIKLLLKGRWAP
;
A
#
# COMPACT_ATOMS: atom_id res chain seq x y z
N MET A 1 -9.23 5.28 30.00
CA MET A 1 -9.14 6.46 29.13
C MET A 1 -7.72 6.49 28.65
N GLU A 2 -7.46 6.02 27.42
CA GLU A 2 -6.11 6.08 26.84
C GLU A 2 -5.93 7.51 26.32
N GLU A 3 -5.03 8.26 26.94
CA GLU A 3 -4.48 9.49 26.37
C GLU A 3 -3.65 9.07 25.15
N THR A 4 -4.24 9.09 23.96
CA THR A 4 -3.49 8.95 22.72
C THR A 4 -2.73 10.25 22.50
N ASN A 5 -1.40 10.17 22.47
CA ASN A 5 -0.46 11.27 22.25
C ASN A 5 -0.92 12.20 21.10
N ASN A 6 -1.51 13.34 21.46
CA ASN A 6 -1.90 14.38 20.50
C ASN A 6 -0.68 14.97 19.75
N ASP A 7 0.50 14.91 20.36
CA ASP A 7 1.72 15.51 19.83
C ASP A 7 2.29 14.75 18.61
N ASP A 8 2.19 13.41 18.57
CA ASP A 8 2.77 12.60 17.50
C ASP A 8 1.99 12.76 16.18
N ASP A 9 0.66 12.89 16.27
CA ASP A 9 -0.22 13.14 15.13
C ASP A 9 -0.02 14.55 14.58
N GLU A 10 0.12 15.56 15.46
CA GLU A 10 0.44 16.94 15.05
C GLU A 10 1.81 17.04 14.37
N VAL A 11 2.83 16.33 14.87
CA VAL A 11 4.15 16.25 14.24
C VAL A 11 4.05 15.60 12.86
N ALA A 12 3.31 14.50 12.73
CA ALA A 12 3.13 13.83 11.45
C ALA A 12 2.46 14.73 10.40
N GLU A 13 1.46 15.53 10.79
CA GLU A 13 0.83 16.51 9.91
C GLU A 13 1.81 17.63 9.50
N ALA A 14 2.62 18.13 10.45
CA ALA A 14 3.61 19.17 10.18
C ALA A 14 4.74 18.69 9.24
N LEU A 15 4.96 17.37 9.15
CA LEU A 15 5.95 16.75 8.26
C LEU A 15 5.44 16.56 6.82
N GLN A 16 4.39 17.29 6.41
CA GLN A 16 3.89 17.29 5.03
C GLN A 16 5.05 17.43 4.04
N PRO A 17 5.27 16.43 3.16
CA PRO A 17 6.35 16.49 2.20
C PRO A 17 6.15 17.60 1.17
N HIS A 18 7.25 18.10 0.61
CA HIS A 18 7.20 19.03 -0.51
C HIS A 18 6.44 18.38 -1.70
N PRO A 19 5.54 19.10 -2.40
CA PRO A 19 4.67 18.51 -3.44
C PRO A 19 5.43 17.93 -4.65
N ASN A 20 6.67 18.39 -4.88
CA ASN A 20 7.57 17.85 -5.92
C ASN A 20 8.45 16.68 -5.46
N LEU A 21 8.25 16.16 -4.25
CA LEU A 21 9.01 15.03 -3.74
C LEU A 21 8.75 13.79 -4.59
N LYS A 22 9.83 13.14 -5.06
CA LYS A 22 9.74 11.95 -5.92
C LYS A 22 9.84 10.63 -5.17
N SER A 23 10.48 10.62 -4.00
CA SER A 23 10.72 9.42 -3.21
C SER A 23 10.46 9.71 -1.73
N LEU A 24 9.63 8.89 -1.10
CA LEU A 24 9.26 9.03 0.30
C LEU A 24 9.46 7.70 1.01
N CYS A 25 10.07 7.74 2.19
CA CYS A 25 10.19 6.62 3.10
C CYS A 25 9.57 7.02 4.44
N ILE A 26 8.62 6.22 4.92
CA ILE A 26 8.03 6.36 6.25
C ILE A 26 8.40 5.09 7.00
N ALA A 27 9.13 5.24 8.10
CA ALA A 27 9.67 4.12 8.86
C ALA A 27 9.37 4.27 10.35
N SER A 28 9.05 3.17 11.02
CA SER A 28 8.85 3.10 12.48
C SER A 28 7.78 4.06 13.00
N TYR A 29 6.80 4.39 12.16
CA TYR A 29 5.72 5.30 12.53
C TYR A 29 4.64 4.52 13.30
N GLN A 30 4.36 4.92 14.54
CA GLN A 30 3.40 4.27 15.44
C GLN A 30 1.97 4.75 15.14
N VAL A 31 1.49 4.39 13.94
CA VAL A 31 0.26 4.96 13.37
C VAL A 31 -0.97 4.22 13.83
N ARG A 32 -1.97 4.94 14.37
CA ARG A 32 -3.37 4.51 14.37
C ARG A 32 -4.12 5.03 13.13
N GLU A 33 -3.86 6.27 12.73
CA GLU A 33 -4.43 6.92 11.53
C GLU A 33 -3.36 7.62 10.67
N TRP A 34 -3.47 7.54 9.34
CA TRP A 34 -2.51 8.19 8.44
C TRP A 34 -2.71 9.71 8.41
N PRO A 35 -1.64 10.51 8.30
CA PRO A 35 -1.78 11.96 8.21
C PRO A 35 -2.55 12.35 6.95
N LYS A 36 -3.30 13.45 7.03
CA LYS A 36 -4.20 13.96 5.98
C LYS A 36 -3.48 14.13 4.66
N TRP A 37 -2.26 14.64 4.67
CA TRP A 37 -1.47 14.81 3.45
C TRP A 37 -1.19 13.48 2.71
N MET A 38 -1.27 12.34 3.39
CA MET A 38 -1.10 11.01 2.77
C MET A 38 -2.41 10.40 2.26
N ILE A 39 -3.54 10.86 2.80
CA ILE A 39 -4.90 10.43 2.40
C ILE A 39 -5.44 11.34 1.28
N GLU A 40 -5.10 12.63 1.32
CA GLU A 40 -5.48 13.64 0.34
C GLU A 40 -4.47 13.71 -0.82
N PRO A 41 -4.87 14.20 -2.01
CA PRO A 41 -4.04 14.24 -3.21
C PRO A 41 -2.94 15.31 -3.15
N SER A 42 -2.00 15.20 -2.20
CA SER A 42 -0.89 16.13 -2.02
C SER A 42 0.44 15.64 -2.62
N LEU A 43 0.59 14.32 -2.79
CA LEU A 43 1.83 13.66 -3.24
C LEU A 43 1.83 13.30 -4.72
N LEU A 44 1.34 14.21 -5.58
CA LEU A 44 1.10 13.93 -7.00
C LEU A 44 2.38 13.65 -7.81
N GLN A 45 3.54 14.15 -7.35
CA GLN A 45 4.83 13.91 -8.01
C GLN A 45 5.58 12.67 -7.51
N LEU A 46 5.00 11.94 -6.55
CA LEU A 46 5.65 10.81 -5.93
C LEU A 46 5.74 9.61 -6.88
N THR A 47 6.97 9.10 -7.03
CA THR A 47 7.28 7.96 -7.90
C THR A 47 7.67 6.71 -7.11
N HIS A 48 8.21 6.89 -5.90
CA HIS A 48 8.67 5.81 -5.04
C HIS A 48 8.15 6.03 -3.61
N LEU A 49 7.51 5.00 -3.06
CA LEU A 49 7.04 5.01 -1.69
C LEU A 49 7.49 3.74 -0.97
N TYR A 50 8.08 3.93 0.21
CA TYR A 50 8.44 2.83 1.11
C TYR A 50 7.81 3.04 2.48
N LEU A 51 6.97 2.10 2.90
CA LEU A 51 6.40 2.03 4.24
C LEU A 51 7.06 0.89 4.99
N SER A 52 7.65 1.18 6.14
CA SER A 52 8.41 0.20 6.92
C SER A 52 8.07 0.27 8.40
N SER A 53 7.88 -0.89 9.04
CA SER A 53 7.82 -0.99 10.50
C SER A 53 6.72 -0.12 11.14
N CYS A 54 5.61 0.10 10.43
CA CYS A 54 4.42 0.77 10.98
C CYS A 54 3.61 -0.25 11.79
N ILE A 55 4.06 -0.53 13.02
CA ILE A 55 3.65 -1.74 13.74
C ILE A 55 2.20 -1.71 14.25
N GLU A 56 1.61 -0.53 14.45
CA GLU A 56 0.22 -0.39 14.91
C GLU A 56 -0.79 -0.18 13.77
N CYS A 57 -0.30 -0.01 12.53
CA CYS A 57 -1.13 0.28 11.37
C CYS A 57 -2.04 -0.89 11.01
N GLN A 58 -3.36 -0.68 11.10
CA GLN A 58 -4.38 -1.70 10.79
C GLN A 58 -4.92 -1.60 9.36
N CYS A 59 -4.86 -0.41 8.76
CA CYS A 59 -5.36 -0.12 7.42
C CYS A 59 -4.34 0.67 6.62
N LEU A 60 -4.12 0.30 5.36
CA LEU A 60 -3.26 1.07 4.46
C LEU A 60 -4.01 2.32 3.94
N PRO A 61 -3.30 3.42 3.62
CA PRO A 61 -3.93 4.61 3.06
C PRO A 61 -4.33 4.39 1.59
N PRO A 62 -5.15 5.28 0.99
CA PRO A 62 -5.62 5.19 -0.40
C PRO A 62 -4.53 5.51 -1.43
N LEU A 63 -3.46 4.72 -1.44
CA LEU A 63 -2.28 4.93 -2.27
C LEU A 63 -2.55 4.77 -3.78
N GLY A 64 -3.67 4.16 -4.15
CA GLY A 64 -4.07 3.99 -5.55
C GLY A 64 -4.38 5.29 -6.29
N GLU A 65 -4.53 6.41 -5.57
CA GLU A 65 -4.76 7.72 -6.16
C GLU A 65 -3.46 8.43 -6.57
N LEU A 66 -2.29 7.87 -6.24
CA LEU A 66 -0.99 8.44 -6.61
C LEU A 66 -0.71 8.21 -8.12
N PRO A 67 -0.77 9.27 -8.96
CA PRO A 67 -0.80 9.09 -10.42
C PRO A 67 0.56 8.77 -11.02
N LEU A 68 1.65 9.12 -10.34
CA LEU A 68 3.01 8.92 -10.83
C LEU A 68 3.77 7.80 -10.11
N LEU A 69 3.12 7.09 -9.18
CA LEU A 69 3.77 6.07 -8.38
C LEU A 69 4.21 4.90 -9.27
N GLU A 70 5.51 4.61 -9.30
CA GLU A 70 6.11 3.53 -10.08
C GLU A 70 6.55 2.36 -9.20
N SER A 71 6.95 2.62 -7.95
CA SER A 71 7.33 1.59 -6.99
C SER A 71 6.73 1.83 -5.61
N LEU A 72 6.08 0.79 -5.08
CA LEU A 72 5.54 0.74 -3.73
C LEU A 72 6.10 -0.47 -2.99
N LYS A 73 6.72 -0.22 -1.84
CA LYS A 73 7.23 -1.25 -0.94
C LYS A 73 6.57 -1.10 0.42
N ILE A 74 6.07 -2.21 0.95
CA ILE A 74 5.45 -2.29 2.26
C ILE A 74 6.15 -3.41 3.02
N TYR A 75 6.78 -3.07 4.14
CA TYR A 75 7.61 -3.98 4.92
C TYR A 75 7.23 -3.91 6.40
N CYS A 76 7.01 -5.07 7.01
CA CYS A 76 6.80 -5.19 8.45
C CYS A 76 5.65 -4.30 8.97
N ILE A 77 4.46 -4.50 8.39
CA ILE A 77 3.21 -3.90 8.87
C ILE A 77 2.30 -5.05 9.32
N PRO A 78 2.51 -5.56 10.56
CA PRO A 78 1.97 -6.85 10.97
C PRO A 78 0.48 -6.84 11.26
N GLU A 79 -0.12 -5.68 11.58
CA GLU A 79 -1.51 -5.56 12.04
C GLU A 79 -2.55 -5.49 10.92
N VAL A 80 -2.13 -5.18 9.69
CA VAL A 80 -3.02 -5.19 8.52
C VAL A 80 -3.54 -6.61 8.26
N LYS A 81 -4.86 -6.77 8.34
CA LYS A 81 -5.56 -8.04 8.07
C LYS A 81 -6.14 -8.13 6.68
N TYR A 82 -6.56 -7.00 6.13
CA TYR A 82 -7.24 -6.90 4.84
C TYR A 82 -6.58 -5.82 4.00
N VAL A 83 -6.44 -6.10 2.71
CA VAL A 83 -6.07 -5.10 1.70
C VAL A 83 -7.19 -5.10 0.68
N GLY A 84 -7.98 -4.04 0.66
CA GLY A 84 -9.20 -3.93 -0.13
C GLY A 84 -9.23 -2.76 -1.09
N GLY A 85 -10.45 -2.32 -1.40
CA GLY A 85 -10.71 -1.15 -2.24
C GLY A 85 -10.23 0.16 -1.63
N GLU A 86 -10.16 0.26 -0.30
CA GLU A 86 -9.64 1.43 0.42
C GLU A 86 -8.20 1.74 0.02
N PHE A 87 -7.37 0.72 -0.21
CA PHE A 87 -6.00 0.87 -0.68
C PHE A 87 -5.91 1.43 -2.11
N LEU A 88 -6.96 1.24 -2.92
CA LEU A 88 -7.02 1.71 -4.30
C LEU A 88 -7.52 3.16 -4.42
N GLY A 89 -8.09 3.72 -3.36
CA GLY A 89 -8.83 4.99 -3.41
C GLY A 89 -10.18 4.88 -4.14
N SER A 90 -10.98 5.94 -4.09
CA SER A 90 -12.37 5.95 -4.54
C SER A 90 -12.64 6.91 -5.72
N SER A 91 -11.72 7.85 -6.00
CA SER A 91 -11.99 8.95 -6.93
C SER A 91 -11.55 8.69 -8.37
N SER A 92 -10.57 7.81 -8.60
CA SER A 92 -9.93 7.66 -9.91
C SER A 92 -10.48 6.48 -10.73
N ALA A 93 -10.71 6.74 -12.02
CA ALA A 93 -11.04 5.71 -13.02
C ALA A 93 -9.93 4.66 -13.21
N ILE A 94 -8.69 5.00 -12.84
CA ILE A 94 -7.53 4.09 -12.89
C ILE A 94 -6.80 4.15 -11.54
N ALA A 95 -6.81 3.05 -10.81
CA ALA A 95 -5.98 2.89 -9.62
C ALA A 95 -4.53 2.63 -10.04
N PHE A 96 -3.56 3.31 -9.42
CA PHE A 96 -2.13 3.07 -9.65
C PHE A 96 -1.75 3.05 -11.14
N PRO A 97 -2.00 4.14 -11.89
CA PRO A 97 -1.88 4.15 -13.34
C PRO A 97 -0.47 3.85 -13.85
N ARG A 98 0.58 4.09 -13.05
CA ARG A 98 1.99 3.90 -13.43
C ARG A 98 2.77 2.90 -12.58
N LEU A 99 2.10 2.21 -11.66
CA LEU A 99 2.79 1.32 -10.72
C LEU A 99 3.36 0.11 -11.48
N LYS A 100 4.69 -0.08 -11.38
CA LYS A 100 5.44 -1.17 -12.01
C LYS A 100 5.84 -2.24 -11.00
N HIS A 101 6.15 -1.83 -9.77
CA HIS A 101 6.69 -2.72 -8.74
C HIS A 101 5.91 -2.59 -7.44
N LEU A 102 5.26 -3.66 -7.02
CA LEU A 102 4.55 -3.75 -5.75
C LEU A 102 5.15 -4.85 -4.88
N SER A 103 5.51 -4.52 -3.64
CA SER A 103 6.10 -5.47 -2.72
C SER A 103 5.44 -5.40 -1.34
N PHE A 104 5.00 -6.56 -0.85
CA PHE A 104 4.55 -6.77 0.52
C PHE A 104 5.47 -7.79 1.20
N LYS A 105 6.09 -7.40 2.31
CA LYS A 105 6.99 -8.28 3.06
C LYS A 105 6.66 -8.24 4.54
N ILE A 106 6.61 -9.41 5.17
CA ILE A 106 6.38 -9.54 6.61
C ILE A 106 5.04 -8.88 7.01
N MET A 107 3.95 -9.35 6.40
CA MET A 107 2.59 -8.93 6.73
C MET A 107 1.92 -10.05 7.54
N SER A 108 2.20 -10.11 8.85
CA SER A 108 1.94 -11.29 9.68
C SER A 108 0.45 -11.63 9.85
N LYS A 109 -0.43 -10.63 9.98
CA LYS A 109 -1.88 -10.85 10.15
C LYS A 109 -2.67 -10.73 8.84
N TRP A 110 -2.01 -10.49 7.70
CA TRP A 110 -2.68 -10.30 6.42
C TRP A 110 -3.33 -11.59 5.94
N GLU A 111 -4.65 -11.61 5.91
CA GLU A 111 -5.47 -12.79 5.63
C GLU A 111 -6.09 -12.74 4.22
N ASN A 112 -6.56 -11.57 3.80
CA ASN A 112 -7.27 -11.42 2.53
C ASN A 112 -6.80 -10.19 1.73
N TRP A 113 -6.66 -10.40 0.42
CA TRP A 113 -6.43 -9.34 -0.56
C TRP A 113 -7.51 -9.41 -1.62
N GLU A 114 -8.37 -8.40 -1.65
CA GLU A 114 -9.48 -8.32 -2.58
C GLU A 114 -9.43 -7.00 -3.36
N VAL A 115 -9.42 -7.12 -4.69
CA VAL A 115 -9.39 -5.97 -5.60
C VAL A 115 -10.41 -6.23 -6.68
N LYS A 116 -11.40 -5.34 -6.79
CA LYS A 116 -12.44 -5.40 -7.82
C LYS A 116 -12.23 -4.27 -8.83
N GLU A 117 -12.37 -4.61 -10.10
CA GLU A 117 -12.26 -3.66 -11.22
C GLU A 117 -13.59 -2.97 -11.55
N GLU A 118 -14.51 -2.80 -10.59
CA GLU A 118 -15.90 -2.26 -10.73
C GLU A 118 -16.06 -1.06 -11.71
N GLY A 119 -15.96 -1.30 -13.02
CA GLY A 119 -15.80 -0.26 -14.04
C GLY A 119 -14.44 0.48 -14.07
N ARG A 120 -13.48 0.16 -13.19
CA ARG A 120 -12.17 0.82 -13.06
C ARG A 120 -11.02 -0.09 -13.45
N LYS A 121 -9.96 0.48 -14.05
CA LYS A 121 -8.72 -0.29 -14.29
C LYS A 121 -7.84 -0.28 -13.04
N VAL A 122 -7.27 -1.43 -12.67
CA VAL A 122 -6.38 -1.52 -11.50
C VAL A 122 -4.96 -1.92 -11.87
N MET A 123 -4.01 -1.05 -11.51
CA MET A 123 -2.56 -1.23 -11.67
C MET A 123 -2.14 -1.63 -13.10
N PRO A 124 -2.61 -0.96 -14.17
CA PRO A 124 -2.46 -1.39 -15.57
C PRO A 124 -1.01 -1.70 -15.97
N CYS A 125 -0.03 -1.01 -15.38
CA CYS A 125 1.39 -1.11 -15.72
C CYS A 125 2.20 -2.02 -14.80
N LEU A 126 1.56 -2.82 -13.92
CA LEU A 126 2.27 -3.67 -12.97
C LEU A 126 3.14 -4.68 -13.72
N LEU A 127 4.43 -4.74 -13.38
CA LEU A 127 5.42 -5.65 -13.98
C LEU A 127 5.88 -6.72 -12.98
N SER A 128 5.93 -6.39 -11.70
CA SER A 128 6.34 -7.31 -10.65
C SER A 128 5.54 -7.13 -9.39
N LEU A 129 5.14 -8.28 -8.83
CA LEU A 129 4.50 -8.40 -7.53
C LEU A 129 5.34 -9.37 -6.68
N GLU A 130 5.81 -8.88 -5.55
CA GLU A 130 6.56 -9.69 -4.58
C GLU A 130 5.77 -9.75 -3.26
N ILE A 131 5.43 -10.95 -2.82
CA ILE A 131 4.84 -11.21 -1.51
C ILE A 131 5.71 -12.23 -0.79
N THR A 132 6.26 -11.83 0.37
CA THR A 132 7.15 -12.70 1.13
C THR A 132 6.87 -12.64 2.62
N ARG A 133 6.96 -13.79 3.30
CA ARG A 133 6.77 -13.90 4.76
C ARG A 133 5.41 -13.35 5.22
N SER A 134 4.36 -13.60 4.45
CA SER A 134 2.96 -13.30 4.77
C SER A 134 2.19 -14.62 4.90
N PRO A 135 2.26 -15.30 6.06
CA PRO A 135 1.85 -16.70 6.18
C PRO A 135 0.34 -16.91 6.21
N LYS A 136 -0.44 -15.87 6.54
CA LYS A 136 -1.90 -15.94 6.64
C LYS A 136 -2.63 -15.60 5.35
N LEU A 137 -1.94 -15.06 4.35
CA LEU A 137 -2.56 -14.64 3.11
C LEU A 137 -3.08 -15.86 2.37
N ALA A 138 -4.39 -15.97 2.22
CA ALA A 138 -5.02 -17.14 1.61
C ALA A 138 -4.81 -17.19 0.08
N ALA A 139 -4.99 -16.05 -0.59
CA ALA A 139 -4.88 -15.96 -2.03
C ALA A 139 -4.50 -14.55 -2.48
N VAL A 140 -3.96 -14.44 -3.69
CA VAL A 140 -3.80 -13.16 -4.39
C VAL A 140 -5.03 -12.91 -5.29
N PRO A 141 -5.41 -11.65 -5.55
CA PRO A 141 -6.55 -11.37 -6.43
C PRO A 141 -6.36 -12.01 -7.81
N ASN A 142 -7.41 -12.64 -8.35
CA ASN A 142 -7.39 -13.27 -9.68
C ASN A 142 -6.94 -12.32 -10.79
N LEU A 143 -7.24 -11.02 -10.65
CA LEU A 143 -6.77 -9.97 -11.54
C LEU A 143 -5.25 -9.99 -11.72
N MET A 144 -4.49 -10.28 -10.66
CA MET A 144 -3.03 -10.34 -10.71
C MET A 144 -2.53 -11.56 -11.48
N LEU A 145 -3.30 -12.64 -11.51
CA LEU A 145 -2.95 -13.89 -12.19
C LEU A 145 -3.26 -13.84 -13.70
N GLN A 146 -4.25 -13.03 -14.11
CA GLN A 146 -4.76 -13.01 -15.50
C GLN A 146 -4.12 -11.94 -16.39
N ARG A 147 -3.08 -11.23 -15.92
CA ARG A 147 -2.49 -10.09 -16.65
C ARG A 147 -1.72 -10.52 -17.91
N LYS A 148 -1.78 -9.66 -18.93
CA LYS A 148 -1.00 -9.77 -20.18
C LYS A 148 -0.23 -8.45 -20.42
N PRO A 149 1.11 -8.46 -20.57
CA PRO A 149 2.00 -9.62 -20.40
C PRO A 149 1.99 -10.15 -18.96
N PRO A 150 2.42 -11.41 -18.71
CA PRO A 150 2.46 -11.97 -17.37
C PRO A 150 3.35 -11.13 -16.46
N ILE A 151 2.90 -10.90 -15.24
CA ILE A 151 3.69 -10.21 -14.22
C ILE A 151 4.66 -11.18 -13.56
N LYS A 152 5.84 -10.67 -13.19
CA LYS A 152 6.80 -11.44 -12.38
C LYS A 152 6.25 -11.57 -10.96
N LEU A 153 5.69 -12.74 -10.66
CA LEU A 153 5.19 -13.11 -9.34
C LEU A 153 6.30 -13.78 -8.53
N LEU A 154 6.68 -13.16 -7.40
CA LEU A 154 7.57 -13.78 -6.42
C LEU A 154 6.83 -13.99 -5.11
N LEU A 155 6.63 -15.25 -4.81
CA LEU A 155 5.74 -15.73 -3.76
C LEU A 155 6.58 -16.60 -2.83
N LYS A 156 6.97 -16.09 -1.65
CA LYS A 156 7.82 -16.82 -0.70
C LYS A 156 7.15 -16.94 0.67
N GLY A 157 6.55 -18.09 0.94
CA GLY A 157 5.87 -18.43 2.19
C GLY A 157 5.30 -19.86 2.16
N ARG A 158 4.79 -20.36 3.28
CA ARG A 158 3.99 -21.61 3.30
C ARG A 158 2.58 -21.26 2.87
N TRP A 159 2.27 -21.39 1.58
CA TRP A 159 0.89 -21.26 1.09
C TRP A 159 0.36 -22.66 0.87
N ALA A 160 -0.71 -23.00 1.59
CA ALA A 160 -1.36 -24.30 1.42
C ALA A 160 -2.21 -24.25 0.13
N PRO A 161 -2.15 -25.29 -0.72
CA PRO A 161 -3.03 -25.44 -1.87
C PRO A 161 -4.49 -25.71 -1.47
#